data_AF-D9R5V4-F1
#
_entry.id   AF-D9R5V4-F1
#
_cell.length_a   1.000
_cell.length_b   1.000
_cell.length_c   1.000
_cell.angle_alpha   90.00
_cell.angle_beta   90.00
_cell.angle_gamma   90.00
#
_symmetry.space_group_name_H-M   'P 1'
#
loop_
_entity.id
_entity.type
_entity.pdbx_description
1 polymer ?
#
loop_
_entity_poly.entity_id
_entity_poly.type
_entity_poly.pdbx_seq_one_letter_code
_entity_poly.pdbx_strand_id
1 'polypeptide(L)'
;MKRGNFFVVQNQIFDFKLSPIAFYVYCYLCKCRNKKSGCYPSKQTIASACGIAVSSVSKAIKQLSKTYYCYKKLQRRKANQ
;
A
#
# COMPACT_ATOMS: atom_id res chain seq x y z
N MET A 1 21.19 -19.49 9.52
CA MET A 1 20.33 -18.32 9.85
C MET A 1 19.69 -17.79 8.58
N LYS A 2 18.36 -17.90 8.38
CA LYS A 2 17.69 -17.25 7.24
C LYS A 2 17.63 -15.74 7.51
N ARG A 3 18.62 -14.98 7.02
CA ARG A 3 18.49 -13.52 6.87
C ARG A 3 17.45 -13.26 5.77
N GLY A 4 16.53 -12.33 6.01
CA GLY A 4 15.64 -11.84 4.97
C GLY A 4 14.18 -12.22 5.18
N ASN A 5 13.41 -11.24 5.68
CA ASN A 5 11.95 -11.15 5.53
C ASN A 5 11.54 -9.67 5.63
N PHE A 6 12.34 -8.80 5.03
CA PHE A 6 12.14 -7.36 5.03
C PHE A 6 11.69 -6.93 3.64
N PHE A 7 10.81 -5.94 3.57
CA PHE A 7 10.43 -5.29 2.33
C PHE A 7 10.83 -3.82 2.44
N VAL A 8 11.23 -3.23 1.31
CA VAL A 8 11.59 -1.83 1.23
C VAL A 8 10.37 -1.01 0.86
N VAL A 9 10.15 0.08 1.59
CA VAL A 9 9.12 1.09 1.33
C VAL A 9 9.80 2.42 1.07
N GLN A 10 9.26 3.22 0.16
CA GLN A 10 9.73 4.58 -0.09
C GLN A 10 9.28 5.51 1.04
N ASN A 11 10.19 6.33 1.57
CA ASN A 11 9.89 7.28 2.66
C ASN A 11 8.81 8.31 2.30
N GLN A 12 8.57 8.56 1.00
CA GLN A 12 7.48 9.42 0.53
C GLN A 12 6.10 8.96 1.03
N ILE A 13 5.96 7.72 1.49
CA ILE A 13 4.74 7.22 2.11
C ILE A 13 4.28 8.04 3.33
N PHE A 14 5.23 8.66 4.06
CA PHE A 14 4.93 9.47 5.23
C PHE A 14 4.33 10.84 4.87
N ASP A 15 4.64 11.36 3.67
CA ASP A 15 4.08 12.62 3.16
C ASP A 15 2.57 12.48 2.85
N PHE A 16 2.12 11.26 2.60
CA PHE A 16 0.75 10.96 2.21
C PHE A 16 -0.26 10.96 3.36
N LYS A 17 0.19 11.17 4.61
CA LYS A 17 -0.64 11.23 5.84
C LYS A 17 -1.71 10.13 5.87
N LEU A 18 -1.30 8.90 5.57
CA LEU A 18 -2.19 7.74 5.55
C LEU A 18 -2.72 7.44 6.97
N SER A 19 -3.92 6.87 7.04
CA SER A 19 -4.37 6.29 8.31
C SER A 19 -3.47 5.11 8.69
N PRO A 20 -3.29 4.78 9.98
CA PRO A 20 -2.46 3.64 10.40
C PRO A 20 -2.87 2.33 9.73
N ILE A 21 -4.18 2.12 9.54
CA ILE A 21 -4.73 0.94 8.85
C ILE A 21 -4.34 0.96 7.36
N ALA A 22 -4.45 2.10 6.69
CA ALA A 22 -4.05 2.22 5.28
C ALA A 22 -2.54 2.01 5.09
N PHE A 23 -1.73 2.52 6.01
CA PHE A 23 -0.29 2.29 6.02
C PHE A 23 0.02 0.80 6.21
N TYR A 24 -0.63 0.13 7.15
CA TYR A 24 -0.42 -1.29 7.41
C TYR A 24 -0.83 -2.18 6.22
N VAL A 25 -1.98 -1.90 5.61
CA VAL A 25 -2.42 -2.57 4.37
C VAL A 25 -1.42 -2.34 3.24
N TYR A 26 -0.90 -1.12 3.09
CA TYR A 26 0.13 -0.82 2.09
C TYR A 26 1.42 -1.63 2.33
N CYS A 27 1.90 -1.71 3.58
CA CYS A 27 3.04 -2.54 3.95
C CYS A 27 2.82 -4.02 3.60
N TYR A 28 1.64 -4.56 3.88
CA TYR A 28 1.30 -5.94 3.50
C TYR A 28 1.33 -6.13 1.98
N LEU A 29 0.79 -5.20 1.21
CA LEU A 29 0.85 -5.24 -0.26
C LEU A 29 2.31 -5.17 -0.77
N CYS A 30 3.16 -4.36 -0.15
CA CYS A 30 4.60 -4.32 -0.46
C CYS A 30 5.28 -5.65 -0.17
N LYS A 31 4.97 -6.30 0.95
CA LYS A 31 5.44 -7.66 1.28
C LYS A 31 4.98 -8.69 0.25
N CYS A 32 3.74 -8.59 -0.22
CA CYS A 32 3.15 -9.49 -1.21
C CYS A 32 3.71 -9.28 -2.63
N ARG A 33 4.37 -8.16 -2.93
CA ARG A 33 4.83 -7.81 -4.28
C ARG A 33 5.91 -8.78 -4.78
N ASN A 34 5.48 -9.87 -5.41
CA ASN A 34 6.36 -10.81 -6.09
C ASN A 34 6.74 -10.28 -7.49
N LYS A 35 8.00 -10.46 -7.91
CA LYS A 35 8.58 -9.86 -9.13
C LYS A 35 8.05 -10.46 -10.45
N LYS A 36 7.38 -11.63 -10.41
CA LYS A 36 7.03 -12.40 -11.63
C LYS A 36 5.54 -12.49 -11.95
N SER A 37 4.66 -12.39 -10.97
CA SER A 37 3.21 -12.39 -11.16
C SER A 37 2.62 -11.43 -10.14
N GLY A 38 1.87 -10.43 -10.61
CA GLY A 38 1.26 -9.44 -9.72
C GLY A 38 0.50 -10.17 -8.60
N CYS A 39 0.90 -9.92 -7.35
CA CYS A 39 0.21 -10.49 -6.21
C CYS A 39 -0.97 -9.59 -5.87
N TYR A 40 -2.16 -10.09 -6.15
CA TYR A 40 -3.42 -9.41 -5.85
C TYR A 40 -4.16 -10.22 -4.77
N PRO A 41 -3.71 -10.16 -3.50
CA PRO A 41 -4.42 -10.85 -2.43
C PRO A 41 -5.84 -10.30 -2.33
N SER A 42 -6.81 -11.19 -2.10
CA SER A 42 -8.20 -10.78 -1.90
C SER A 42 -8.33 -9.88 -0.67
N LYS A 43 -9.40 -9.09 -0.59
CA LYS A 43 -9.65 -8.24 0.60
C LYS A 43 -9.77 -9.07 1.88
N GLN A 44 -10.30 -10.28 1.77
CA GLN A 44 -10.43 -11.26 2.85
C GLN A 44 -9.06 -11.79 3.28
N THR A 45 -8.18 -12.08 2.32
CA THR A 45 -6.80 -12.47 2.60
C THR A 45 -6.03 -11.37 3.32
N ILE A 46 -6.18 -10.12 2.88
CA ILE A 46 -5.57 -8.96 3.54
C ILE A 46 -6.14 -8.79 4.95
N ALA A 47 -7.47 -8.89 5.11
CA ALA A 47 -8.15 -8.78 6.40
C ALA A 47 -7.65 -9.82 7.40
N SER A 48 -7.57 -11.07 6.98
CA SER A 48 -7.05 -12.18 7.78
C SER A 48 -5.57 -11.98 8.13
N ALA A 49 -4.73 -11.64 7.15
CA ALA A 49 -3.30 -11.46 7.38
C ALA A 49 -2.96 -10.23 8.24
N CYS A 50 -3.79 -9.19 8.18
CA CYS A 50 -3.61 -7.96 8.95
C CYS A 50 -4.44 -7.94 10.25
N GLY A 51 -5.28 -8.95 10.53
CA GLY A 51 -6.14 -8.98 11.71
C GLY A 51 -7.16 -7.83 11.79
N ILE A 52 -7.66 -7.36 10.64
CA ILE A 52 -8.60 -6.22 10.57
C ILE A 52 -9.88 -6.59 9.81
N ALA A 53 -10.96 -5.87 10.09
CA ALA A 53 -12.22 -6.06 9.37
C ALA A 53 -12.09 -5.79 7.86
N VAL A 54 -12.80 -6.57 7.04
CA VAL A 54 -12.84 -6.41 5.57
C VAL A 54 -13.35 -5.02 5.15
N SER A 55 -14.24 -4.43 5.96
CA SER A 55 -14.72 -3.05 5.77
C SER A 55 -13.59 -2.03 5.92
N SER A 56 -12.70 -2.22 6.90
CA SER A 56 -11.50 -1.41 7.12
C SER A 56 -10.48 -1.57 6.00
N VAL A 57 -10.28 -2.81 5.50
CA VAL A 57 -9.46 -3.07 4.31
C VAL A 57 -10.00 -2.30 3.10
N SER A 58 -11.32 -2.32 2.90
CA SER A 58 -11.96 -1.61 1.79
C SER A 58 -11.78 -0.09 1.88
N LYS A 59 -11.88 0.49 3.09
CA LYS A 59 -11.61 1.91 3.33
C LYS A 59 -10.14 2.25 3.09
N ALA A 60 -9.22 1.41 3.58
CA ALA A 60 -7.78 1.55 3.37
C ALA A 60 -7.41 1.54 1.88
N ILE A 61 -7.92 0.58 1.11
CA ILE A 61 -7.67 0.49 -0.35
C ILE A 61 -8.21 1.73 -1.06
N LYS A 62 -9.41 2.22 -0.71
CA LYS A 62 -9.97 3.46 -1.28
C LYS A 62 -9.08 4.66 -0.97
N GLN A 63 -8.58 4.78 0.26
CA GLN A 63 -7.66 5.86 0.65
C GLN A 63 -6.36 5.77 -0.16
N LEU A 64 -5.73 4.60 -0.24
CA LEU A 64 -4.49 4.39 -0.99
C LEU A 64 -4.65 4.72 -2.48
N SER A 65 -5.75 4.30 -3.10
CA SER A 65 -6.05 4.61 -4.51
C SER A 65 -6.17 6.12 -4.75
N LYS A 66 -6.91 6.82 -3.88
CA LYS A 66 -7.07 8.28 -3.95
C LYS A 66 -5.72 8.98 -3.80
N THR A 67 -4.93 8.59 -2.80
CA THR A 67 -3.63 9.21 -2.54
C THR A 67 -2.64 8.97 -3.68
N TYR A 68 -2.58 7.75 -4.22
CA TYR A 68 -1.72 7.43 -5.36
C TYR A 68 -2.09 8.22 -6.63
N TYR A 69 -3.40 8.40 -6.89
CA TYR A 69 -3.87 9.22 -8.00
C TYR A 69 -3.47 10.71 -7.83
N CYS A 70 -3.65 11.26 -6.62
CA CYS A 70 -3.21 12.62 -6.29
C CYS A 70 -1.70 12.79 -6.49
N TYR A 71 -0.90 11.80 -6.05
CA TYR A 71 0.55 11.80 -6.25
C TYR A 71 0.93 11.82 -7.73
N LYS A 72 0.35 10.95 -8.56
CA LYS A 72 0.60 10.96 -10.02
C LYS A 72 0.22 12.29 -10.66
N LYS A 73 -0.88 12.91 -10.23
CA LYS A 73 -1.31 14.22 -10.74
C LYS A 73 -0.33 15.35 -10.37
N LEU A 74 0.22 15.32 -9.15
CA LEU A 74 1.24 16.29 -8.72
C LEU A 74 2.56 16.12 -9.48
N GLN A 75 3.00 14.88 -9.72
CA GLN A 75 4.22 14.62 -10.51
C GLN A 75 4.07 15.07 -11.97
N ARG A 76 2.90 14.87 -12.58
CA ARG A 76 2.59 15.40 -13.93
C ARG A 76 2.65 16.93 -14.00
N ARG A 77 2.26 17.62 -12.93
CA ARG A 77 2.34 19.09 -12.87
C ARG A 77 3.77 19.59 -12.75
N LYS A 78 4.63 18.88 -12.01
CA LYS A 78 6.05 19.21 -11.89
C LYS A 78 6.88 18.90 -13.14
N ALA A 79 6.42 17.97 -13.99
CA ALA A 79 7.09 17.62 -15.25
C ALA A 79 6.69 18.52 -16.43
N ASN A 80 5.65 19.34 -16.27
CA ASN A 80 5.13 20.27 -17.29
C ASN A 80 5.45 21.74 -16.95
N GLN A 81 6.40 21.98 -16.04
CA GLN A 81 6.91 23.27 -15.62
C GLN A 81 8.42 23.26 -15.84
#